data_AF-A0A0Q8Q3L5-F1
#
_entry.id   AF-A0A0Q8Q3L5-F1
#
_cell.length_a   1.000
_cell.length_b   1.000
_cell.length_c   1.000
_cell.angle_alpha   90.00
_cell.angle_beta   90.00
_cell.angle_gamma   90.00
#
_symmetry.space_group_name_H-M   'P 1'
#
loop_
_entity.id
_entity.type
_entity.pdbx_description
1 polymer ?
#
loop_
_entity_poly.entity_id
_entity_poly.type
_entity_poly.pdbx_seq_one_letter_code
_entity_poly.pdbx_strand_id
1 'polypeptide(L)'
;MGQIWFEVTCVTLFVTFFVMADAPSKRRLVASGNRFARDYRLWIAPAEVEAVNRAHRADYRVGVAALTVGVVAYAVARLFADALTVSWASISVVTGVAAALRVRQAGRDFTPPPETLAVARSRTVRLRDYLSATGLVVLGAGPVLALGAAVIGADAVRRDVGDIERAWFVFGAGSAGLALGLLLPVFSVAIIPRPLPASDAAHLYLQDAWRVERLRQMVQFQSMALAFLLSYAHGLLPVADSVSLWLLPLTFTPIIAIVVTHAGRLHFRRRLWPDLTRDEWVEVGGAMPAAAAR
;
A
#
# COMPACT_ATOMS: atom_id res chain seq x y z
N MET A 1 -10.45 16.92 29.72
CA MET A 1 -9.02 16.76 29.39
C MET A 1 -8.44 15.39 29.77
N GLY A 2 -8.68 14.85 30.98
CA GLY A 2 -8.09 13.57 31.41
C GLY A 2 -8.35 12.37 30.46
N GLN A 3 -9.57 12.27 29.91
CA GLN A 3 -9.92 11.20 28.96
C GLN A 3 -9.11 11.27 27.65
N ILE A 4 -8.87 12.46 27.10
CA ILE A 4 -8.09 12.63 25.85
C ILE A 4 -6.65 12.16 26.08
N TRP A 5 -6.03 12.53 27.19
CA TRP A 5 -4.68 12.10 27.53
C TRP A 5 -4.59 10.59 27.74
N PHE A 6 -5.61 9.98 28.35
CA PHE A 6 -5.71 8.53 28.48
C PHE A 6 -5.83 7.84 27.11
N GLU A 7 -6.72 8.30 26.23
CA GLU A 7 -6.88 7.76 24.87
C GLU A 7 -5.58 7.87 24.06
N VAL A 8 -4.94 9.05 24.06
CA VAL A 8 -3.64 9.26 23.38
C VAL A 8 -2.56 8.34 23.95
N THR A 9 -2.54 8.13 25.27
CA THR A 9 -1.60 7.19 25.91
C THR A 9 -1.86 5.76 25.45
N CYS A 10 -3.11 5.31 25.43
CA CYS A 10 -3.50 3.98 24.95
C CYS A 10 -3.13 3.77 23.48
N VAL A 11 -3.42 4.74 22.60
CA VAL A 11 -3.05 4.68 21.18
C VAL A 11 -1.53 4.64 21.02
N THR A 12 -0.79 5.47 21.77
CA THR A 12 0.68 5.50 21.73
C THR A 12 1.27 4.19 22.20
N LEU A 13 0.78 3.62 23.30
CA LEU A 13 1.22 2.33 23.82
C LEU A 13 0.90 1.19 22.84
N PHE A 14 -0.29 1.20 22.24
CA PHE A 14 -0.68 0.22 21.23
C PHE A 14 0.22 0.30 20.00
N VAL A 15 0.42 1.50 19.43
CA VAL A 15 1.31 1.69 18.28
C VAL A 15 2.74 1.30 18.64
N THR A 16 3.24 1.68 19.82
CA THR A 16 4.58 1.29 20.29
C THR A 16 4.71 -0.22 20.43
N PHE A 17 3.71 -0.88 21.01
CA PHE A 17 3.66 -2.33 21.09
C PHE A 17 3.68 -2.96 19.70
N PHE A 18 2.89 -2.48 18.74
CA PHE A 18 2.89 -3.01 17.37
C PHE A 18 4.22 -2.77 16.66
N VAL A 19 4.82 -1.60 16.82
CA VAL A 19 6.13 -1.27 16.27
C VAL A 19 7.20 -2.20 16.86
N MET A 20 7.24 -2.36 18.18
CA MET A 20 8.19 -3.25 18.85
C MET A 20 7.94 -4.72 18.52
N ALA A 21 6.67 -5.14 18.52
CA ALA A 21 6.26 -6.47 18.15
C ALA A 21 6.56 -6.75 16.69
N ASP A 22 6.59 -5.76 15.80
CA ASP A 22 6.98 -5.89 14.39
C ASP A 22 8.44 -5.54 14.10
N ALA A 23 9.24 -5.30 15.14
CA ALA A 23 10.63 -4.92 14.99
C ALA A 23 11.42 -5.96 14.17
N PRO A 24 12.29 -5.50 13.25
CA PRO A 24 13.03 -6.38 12.37
C PRO A 24 14.04 -7.20 13.19
N SER A 25 13.68 -8.45 13.47
CA SER A 25 14.60 -9.47 13.96
C SER A 25 15.20 -10.25 12.80
N LYS A 26 16.39 -10.85 12.99
CA LYS A 26 17.04 -11.69 11.97
C LYS A 26 16.07 -12.76 11.42
N ARG A 27 15.34 -13.45 12.29
CA ARG A 27 14.37 -14.48 11.91
C ARG A 27 13.24 -13.94 11.03
N ARG A 28 12.70 -12.75 11.34
CA ARG A 28 11.63 -12.13 10.55
C ARG A 28 12.11 -11.62 9.21
N LEU A 29 13.30 -11.01 9.17
CA LEU A 29 13.90 -10.57 7.91
C LEU A 29 14.12 -11.75 6.97
N VAL A 30 14.65 -12.87 7.48
CA VAL A 30 14.80 -14.12 6.72
C VAL A 30 13.43 -14.65 6.25
N ALA A 31 12.42 -14.67 7.12
CA ALA A 31 11.08 -15.14 6.75
C ALA A 31 10.42 -14.26 5.68
N SER A 32 10.55 -12.93 5.78
CA SER A 32 10.04 -11.96 4.80
C SER A 32 10.78 -12.07 3.48
N GLY A 33 12.11 -12.17 3.52
CA GLY A 33 12.95 -12.38 2.33
C GLY A 33 12.62 -13.69 1.63
N ASN A 34 12.47 -14.79 2.36
CA ASN A 34 12.08 -16.09 1.80
C ASN A 34 10.67 -16.07 1.20
N ARG A 35 9.73 -15.38 1.84
CA ARG A 35 8.38 -15.20 1.31
C ARG A 35 8.40 -14.39 0.02
N PHE A 36 9.13 -13.27 0.02
CA PHE A 36 9.32 -12.43 -1.16
C PHE A 36 9.97 -13.24 -2.30
N ALA A 37 11.07 -13.94 -2.02
CA ALA A 37 11.76 -14.77 -3.00
C ALA A 37 10.83 -15.83 -3.61
N ARG A 38 10.03 -16.50 -2.78
CA ARG A 38 9.03 -17.49 -3.24
C ARG A 38 7.92 -16.85 -4.08
N ASP A 39 7.37 -15.73 -3.62
CA ASP A 39 6.25 -15.03 -4.27
C ASP A 39 6.63 -14.53 -5.67
N TYR A 40 7.91 -14.19 -5.86
CA TYR A 40 8.44 -13.63 -7.10
C TYR A 40 9.35 -14.59 -7.88
N ARG A 41 9.47 -15.86 -7.45
CA ARG A 41 10.30 -16.91 -8.07
C ARG A 41 11.77 -16.50 -8.24
N LEU A 42 12.35 -16.01 -7.15
CA LEU A 42 13.74 -15.57 -7.07
C LEU A 42 14.59 -16.58 -6.30
N TRP A 43 15.74 -16.92 -6.84
CA TRP A 43 16.87 -17.43 -6.05
C TRP A 43 17.79 -16.26 -5.75
N ILE A 44 17.94 -15.93 -4.47
CA ILE A 44 18.74 -14.78 -4.05
C ILE A 44 20.05 -15.31 -3.51
N ALA A 45 21.15 -15.02 -4.21
CA ALA A 45 22.47 -15.45 -3.78
C ALA A 45 22.80 -14.88 -2.39
N PRO A 46 23.60 -15.58 -1.56
CA PRO A 46 23.94 -15.13 -0.22
C PRO A 46 24.49 -13.70 -0.16
N ALA A 47 25.23 -13.27 -1.19
CA ALA A 47 25.77 -11.91 -1.31
C ALA A 47 24.68 -10.83 -1.43
N GLU A 48 23.54 -11.16 -2.04
CA GLU A 48 22.41 -10.24 -2.29
C GLU A 48 21.33 -10.28 -1.18
N VAL A 49 21.35 -11.30 -0.33
CA VAL A 49 20.42 -11.42 0.82
C VAL A 49 20.49 -10.19 1.73
N GLU A 50 21.69 -9.64 1.93
CA GLU A 50 21.85 -8.45 2.78
C GLU A 50 21.20 -7.19 2.15
N ALA A 51 21.20 -7.07 0.82
CA ALA A 51 20.50 -5.98 0.13
C ALA A 51 18.99 -6.07 0.35
N VAL A 52 18.42 -7.27 0.23
CA VAL A 52 16.99 -7.54 0.50
C VAL A 52 16.64 -7.25 1.96
N ASN A 53 17.48 -7.68 2.90
CA ASN A 53 17.30 -7.39 4.33
C ASN A 53 17.39 -5.89 4.64
N ARG A 54 18.29 -5.15 3.97
CA ARG A 54 18.34 -3.67 4.07
C ARG A 54 17.06 -3.04 3.54
N ALA A 55 16.55 -3.48 2.40
CA ALA A 55 15.31 -2.97 1.82
C ALA A 55 14.11 -3.20 2.76
N HIS A 56 13.98 -4.39 3.35
CA HIS A 56 12.94 -4.66 4.36
C HIS A 56 13.09 -3.81 5.63
N ARG A 57 14.31 -3.62 6.14
CA ARG A 57 14.53 -2.73 7.29
C ARG A 57 14.18 -1.28 6.98
N ALA A 58 14.51 -0.81 5.79
CA ALA A 58 14.20 0.54 5.37
C ALA A 58 12.69 0.76 5.21
N ASP A 59 11.96 -0.21 4.63
CA ASP A 59 10.50 -0.16 4.58
C ASP A 59 9.84 -0.21 5.97
N TYR A 60 10.38 -1.01 6.89
CA TYR A 60 9.94 -0.99 8.29
C TYR A 60 10.12 0.41 8.90
N ARG A 61 11.27 1.05 8.70
CA ARG A 61 11.52 2.43 9.18
C ARG A 61 10.53 3.43 8.58
N VAL A 62 10.16 3.27 7.31
CA VAL A 62 9.11 4.09 6.69
C VAL A 62 7.77 3.88 7.38
N GLY A 63 7.39 2.63 7.67
CA GLY A 63 6.18 2.30 8.43
C GLY A 63 6.17 2.96 9.81
N VAL A 64 7.27 2.85 10.55
CA VAL A 64 7.41 3.50 11.87
C VAL A 64 7.28 5.01 11.77
N ALA A 65 7.99 5.65 10.83
CA ALA A 65 7.92 7.10 10.66
C ALA A 65 6.51 7.56 10.31
N ALA A 66 5.83 6.85 9.40
CA ALA A 66 4.45 7.15 9.03
C ALA A 66 3.48 6.99 10.22
N LEU A 67 3.63 5.93 11.01
CA LEU A 67 2.84 5.69 12.23
C LEU A 67 3.09 6.77 13.28
N THR A 68 4.34 7.20 13.49
CA THR A 68 4.66 8.30 14.41
C THR A 68 3.94 9.59 13.99
N VAL A 69 3.99 9.94 12.69
CA VAL A 69 3.26 11.11 12.17
C VAL A 69 1.74 10.94 12.34
N GLY A 70 1.22 9.73 12.15
CA GLY A 70 -0.18 9.38 12.43
C GLY A 70 -0.59 9.59 13.87
N VAL A 71 0.22 9.15 14.85
CA VAL A 71 -0.06 9.35 16.28
C VAL A 71 -0.03 10.83 16.63
N VAL A 72 0.91 11.60 16.08
CA VAL A 72 0.94 13.06 16.27
C VAL A 72 -0.30 13.71 15.67
N ALA A 73 -0.69 13.34 14.45
CA ALA A 73 -1.90 13.83 13.81
C ALA A 73 -3.15 13.48 14.63
N TYR A 74 -3.22 12.26 15.19
CA TYR A 74 -4.27 11.83 16.09
C TYR A 74 -4.35 12.73 17.32
N ALA A 75 -3.24 12.90 18.04
CA ALA A 75 -3.20 13.69 19.26
C ALA A 75 -3.64 15.15 19.02
N VAL A 76 -3.21 15.75 17.92
CA VAL A 76 -3.58 17.13 17.55
C VAL A 76 -5.05 17.21 17.17
N ALA A 77 -5.52 16.36 16.26
CA ALA A 77 -6.90 16.41 15.77
C ALA A 77 -7.94 16.03 16.85
N ARG A 78 -7.54 15.21 17.85
CA ARG A 78 -8.39 14.84 18.99
C ARG A 78 -8.75 16.02 19.89
N LEU A 79 -8.02 17.13 19.81
CA LEU A 79 -8.36 18.38 20.50
C LEU A 79 -9.60 19.07 19.90
N PHE A 80 -9.98 18.72 18.67
CA PHE A 80 -11.01 19.43 17.90
C PHE A 80 -12.18 18.54 17.47
N ALA A 81 -12.00 17.21 17.47
CA ALA A 81 -13.01 16.27 16.99
C ALA A 81 -13.06 14.98 17.85
N ASP A 82 -14.10 14.19 17.62
CA ASP A 82 -14.33 12.89 18.28
C ASP A 82 -13.25 11.85 17.90
N ALA A 83 -13.10 10.82 18.73
CA ALA A 83 -12.05 9.81 18.57
C ALA A 83 -12.16 9.00 17.26
N LEU A 84 -13.38 8.77 16.78
CA LEU A 84 -13.63 7.93 15.60
C LEU A 84 -13.21 8.66 14.32
N THR A 85 -13.66 9.91 14.16
CA THR A 85 -13.28 10.80 13.04
C THR A 85 -11.77 11.02 12.99
N VAL A 86 -11.17 11.26 14.15
CA VAL A 86 -9.73 11.52 14.27
C VAL A 86 -8.88 10.29 13.97
N SER A 87 -9.33 9.10 14.37
CA SER A 87 -8.65 7.83 14.02
C SER A 87 -8.50 7.67 12.52
N TRP A 88 -9.54 8.00 11.75
CA TRP A 88 -9.52 7.84 10.30
C TRP A 88 -8.74 8.91 9.55
N ALA A 89 -8.83 10.16 9.99
CA ALA A 89 -7.94 11.21 9.51
C ALA A 89 -6.47 10.79 9.71
N SER A 90 -6.16 10.24 10.89
CA SER A 90 -4.81 9.76 11.23
C SER A 90 -4.36 8.59 10.37
N ILE A 91 -5.20 7.58 10.13
CA ILE A 91 -4.90 6.47 9.21
C ILE A 91 -4.65 6.96 7.78
N SER A 92 -5.42 7.95 7.32
CA SER A 92 -5.24 8.56 6.01
C SER A 92 -3.89 9.29 5.92
N VAL A 93 -3.50 10.02 6.98
CA VAL A 93 -2.19 10.66 7.11
C VAL A 93 -1.08 9.61 7.10
N VAL A 94 -1.18 8.54 7.89
CA VAL A 94 -0.20 7.43 7.89
C VAL A 94 -0.02 6.89 6.48
N THR A 95 -1.12 6.61 5.78
CA THR A 95 -1.09 6.02 4.45
C THR A 95 -0.45 6.98 3.43
N GLY A 96 -0.82 8.27 3.46
CA GLY A 96 -0.25 9.29 2.60
C GLY A 96 1.25 9.51 2.84
N VAL A 97 1.66 9.59 4.11
CA VAL A 97 3.07 9.75 4.51
C VAL A 97 3.88 8.52 4.12
N ALA A 98 3.37 7.32 4.38
CA ALA A 98 4.04 6.08 3.97
C ALA A 98 4.22 6.01 2.44
N ALA A 99 3.19 6.38 1.67
CA ALA A 99 3.27 6.45 0.22
C ALA A 99 4.32 7.48 -0.25
N ALA A 100 4.32 8.68 0.32
CA ALA A 100 5.28 9.73 -0.03
C ALA A 100 6.73 9.33 0.32
N LEU A 101 6.95 8.74 1.50
CA LEU A 101 8.26 8.24 1.91
C LEU A 101 8.73 7.08 1.02
N ARG A 102 7.83 6.17 0.63
CA ARG A 102 8.13 5.10 -0.34
C ARG A 102 8.46 5.65 -1.72
N VAL A 103 7.77 6.69 -2.19
CA VAL A 103 8.14 7.40 -3.42
C VAL A 103 9.54 7.98 -3.30
N ARG A 104 9.87 8.64 -2.18
CA ARG A 104 11.22 9.17 -1.93
C ARG A 104 12.29 8.07 -1.94
N GLN A 105 12.00 6.91 -1.36
CA GLN A 105 12.89 5.77 -1.27
C GLN A 105 12.98 4.96 -2.58
N ALA A 106 11.94 5.00 -3.41
CA ALA A 106 11.92 4.31 -4.70
C ALA A 106 13.17 4.69 -5.50
N GLY A 107 13.92 3.68 -5.92
CA GLY A 107 15.21 3.90 -6.59
C GLY A 107 16.42 3.95 -5.66
N ARG A 108 16.31 3.56 -4.38
CA ARG A 108 17.47 3.45 -3.47
C ARG A 108 17.60 2.09 -2.79
N ASP A 109 16.61 1.23 -2.97
CA ASP A 109 16.50 -0.06 -2.28
C ASP A 109 17.60 -1.05 -2.69
N PHE A 110 18.00 -1.02 -3.96
CA PHE A 110 18.99 -1.92 -4.55
C PHE A 110 19.96 -1.12 -5.42
N THR A 111 20.80 -0.31 -4.78
CA THR A 111 21.83 0.47 -5.48
C THR A 111 22.99 -0.46 -5.81
N PRO A 112 23.36 -0.65 -7.09
CA PRO A 112 24.49 -1.49 -7.45
C PRO A 112 25.82 -0.79 -7.10
N PRO A 113 26.94 -1.53 -7.12
CA PRO A 113 28.28 -0.95 -6.97
C PRO A 113 28.55 0.12 -8.06
N PRO A 114 29.30 1.19 -7.73
CA PRO A 114 29.50 2.36 -8.60
C PRO A 114 30.18 2.09 -9.95
N GLU A 115 30.71 0.88 -10.17
CA GLU A 115 31.46 0.50 -11.38
C GLU A 115 30.69 -0.48 -12.29
N THR A 116 29.42 -0.75 -12.02
CA THR A 116 28.61 -1.67 -12.84
C THR A 116 28.01 -1.01 -14.06
N LEU A 117 28.08 -1.68 -15.22
CA LEU A 117 27.38 -1.27 -16.44
C LEU A 117 25.88 -1.26 -16.14
N ALA A 118 25.24 -0.10 -16.28
CA ALA A 118 23.81 0.05 -16.04
C ALA A 118 23.01 -0.62 -17.16
N VAL A 119 22.34 -1.73 -16.84
CA VAL A 119 21.36 -2.35 -17.74
C VAL A 119 20.08 -1.51 -17.71
N ALA A 120 19.79 -0.87 -18.84
CA ALA A 120 18.53 -0.18 -19.06
C ALA A 120 17.47 -1.14 -19.64
N ARG A 121 16.19 -0.84 -19.39
CA ARG A 121 15.09 -1.57 -20.02
C ARG A 121 15.08 -1.29 -21.53
N SER A 122 14.78 -2.33 -22.31
CA SER A 122 14.60 -2.21 -23.77
C SER A 122 13.36 -1.39 -24.17
N ARG A 123 12.41 -1.18 -23.24
CA ARG A 123 11.17 -0.43 -23.48
C ARG A 123 10.75 0.43 -22.30
N THR A 124 9.96 1.46 -22.59
CA THR A 124 9.28 2.26 -21.57
C THR A 124 8.23 1.41 -20.87
N VAL A 125 8.22 1.46 -19.53
CA VAL A 125 7.29 0.71 -18.68
C VAL A 125 6.25 1.63 -18.07
N ARG A 126 5.01 1.15 -17.95
CA ARG A 126 3.85 1.87 -17.40
C ARG A 126 3.28 1.14 -16.18
N LEU A 127 2.38 1.81 -15.45
CA LEU A 127 1.76 1.24 -14.24
C LEU A 127 1.03 -0.08 -14.50
N ARG A 128 0.43 -0.20 -15.70
CA ARG A 128 -0.25 -1.42 -16.15
C ARG A 128 0.65 -2.64 -16.32
N ASP A 129 1.96 -2.43 -16.46
CA ASP A 129 2.90 -3.55 -16.55
C ASP A 129 3.20 -4.12 -15.15
N TYR A 130 3.07 -3.30 -14.09
CA TYR A 130 3.28 -3.70 -12.69
C TYR A 130 2.01 -4.19 -11.98
N LEU A 131 0.86 -3.57 -12.25
CA LEU A 131 -0.41 -3.89 -11.61
C LEU A 131 -1.34 -4.69 -12.52
N SER A 132 -2.12 -5.59 -11.92
CA SER A 132 -3.21 -6.28 -12.61
C SER A 132 -4.29 -5.29 -13.05
N ALA A 133 -5.12 -5.66 -14.03
CA ALA A 133 -6.25 -4.84 -14.45
C ALA A 133 -7.16 -4.50 -13.26
N THR A 134 -7.44 -5.47 -12.39
CA THR A 134 -8.19 -5.26 -11.14
C THR A 134 -7.52 -4.24 -10.22
N GLY A 135 -6.20 -4.32 -10.04
CA GLY A 135 -5.47 -3.34 -9.22
C GLY A 135 -5.57 -1.92 -9.76
N LEU A 136 -5.53 -1.74 -11.10
CA LEU A 136 -5.74 -0.44 -11.73
C LEU A 136 -7.17 0.07 -11.56
N VAL A 137 -8.17 -0.81 -11.71
CA VAL A 137 -9.58 -0.46 -11.51
C VAL A 137 -9.83 0.01 -10.08
N VAL A 138 -9.29 -0.69 -9.08
CA VAL A 138 -9.40 -0.26 -7.67
C VAL A 138 -8.76 1.10 -7.46
N LEU A 139 -7.54 1.29 -7.97
CA LEU A 139 -6.79 2.53 -7.81
C LEU A 139 -7.55 3.72 -8.42
N GLY A 140 -8.18 3.52 -9.58
CA GLY A 140 -8.98 4.54 -10.26
C GLY A 140 -10.40 4.73 -9.70
N ALA A 141 -11.03 3.67 -9.21
CA ALA A 141 -12.39 3.72 -8.63
C ALA A 141 -12.38 4.22 -7.17
N GLY A 142 -11.26 4.08 -6.47
CA GLY A 142 -11.13 4.47 -5.06
C GLY A 142 -11.62 5.89 -4.72
N PRO A 143 -11.21 6.94 -5.47
CA PRO A 143 -11.76 8.29 -5.30
C PRO A 143 -13.29 8.34 -5.39
N VAL A 144 -13.87 7.67 -6.38
CA VAL A 144 -15.32 7.68 -6.63
C VAL A 144 -16.07 6.98 -5.49
N LEU A 145 -15.54 5.87 -5.01
CA LEU A 145 -16.10 5.14 -3.87
C LEU A 145 -16.03 5.97 -2.58
N ALA A 146 -14.90 6.64 -2.33
CA ALA A 146 -14.74 7.50 -1.17
C ALA A 146 -15.64 8.74 -1.24
N LEU A 147 -15.81 9.33 -2.44
CA LEU A 147 -16.76 10.41 -2.68
C LEU A 147 -18.20 9.95 -2.40
N GLY A 148 -18.58 8.75 -2.85
CA GLY A 148 -19.89 8.18 -2.55
C GLY A 148 -20.15 8.07 -1.06
N ALA A 149 -19.17 7.59 -0.28
CA ALA A 149 -19.24 7.58 1.18
C ALA A 149 -19.39 9.00 1.76
N ALA A 150 -18.59 9.97 1.28
CA ALA A 150 -18.70 11.36 1.73
C ALA A 150 -20.11 11.92 1.50
N VAL A 151 -20.69 11.70 0.32
CA VAL A 151 -22.06 12.15 -0.02
C VAL A 151 -23.10 11.50 0.89
N ILE A 152 -22.97 10.20 1.18
CA ILE A 152 -23.88 9.50 2.11
C ILE A 152 -23.80 10.11 3.51
N GLY A 153 -22.59 10.37 4.01
CA GLY A 153 -22.39 11.02 5.31
C GLY A 153 -22.99 12.42 5.35
N ALA A 154 -22.74 13.23 4.31
CA ALA A 154 -23.28 14.59 4.20
C ALA A 154 -24.82 14.62 4.18
N ASP A 155 -25.45 13.71 3.42
CA ASP A 155 -26.91 13.62 3.38
C ASP A 155 -27.49 13.13 4.71
N ALA A 156 -26.83 12.16 5.37
CA ALA A 156 -27.23 11.71 6.71
C ALA A 156 -27.15 12.82 7.76
N VAL A 157 -26.10 13.66 7.73
CA VAL A 157 -25.99 14.86 8.58
C VAL A 157 -27.12 15.84 8.26
N ARG A 158 -27.38 16.10 6.97
CA ARG A 158 -28.43 17.05 6.54
C ARG A 158 -29.84 16.62 7.00
N ARG A 159 -30.09 15.31 7.09
CA ARG A 159 -31.37 14.73 7.51
C ARG A 159 -31.50 14.54 9.02
N ASP A 160 -30.49 14.95 9.79
CA ASP A 160 -30.47 14.82 11.26
C ASP A 160 -30.73 13.37 11.72
N VAL A 161 -30.06 12.42 11.06
CA VAL A 161 -30.15 11.01 11.42
C VAL A 161 -29.70 10.81 12.87
N GLY A 162 -30.45 10.03 13.66
CA GLY A 162 -30.24 9.87 15.10
C GLY A 162 -28.84 9.37 15.53
N ASP A 163 -28.03 8.87 14.61
CA ASP A 163 -26.61 8.56 14.80
C ASP A 163 -25.72 9.58 14.06
N ILE A 164 -25.73 10.82 14.56
CA ILE A 164 -25.05 11.96 13.93
C ILE A 164 -23.52 11.83 13.96
N GLU A 165 -22.97 11.15 14.97
CA GLU A 165 -21.53 10.88 15.08
C GLU A 165 -21.05 10.00 13.93
N ARG A 166 -21.79 8.93 13.62
CA ARG A 166 -21.49 8.06 12.48
C ARG A 166 -21.64 8.78 11.14
N ALA A 167 -22.62 9.68 11.01
CA ALA A 167 -22.83 10.47 9.80
C ALA A 167 -21.64 11.41 9.53
N TRP A 168 -21.21 12.17 10.54
CA TRP A 168 -20.01 13.02 10.46
C TRP A 168 -18.74 12.22 10.20
N PHE A 169 -18.62 11.06 10.86
CA PHE A 169 -17.53 10.14 10.63
C PHE A 169 -17.43 9.71 9.15
N VAL A 170 -18.53 9.22 8.58
CA VAL A 170 -18.57 8.77 7.18
C VAL A 170 -18.28 9.91 6.21
N PHE A 171 -18.77 11.12 6.50
CA PHE A 171 -18.46 12.32 5.71
C PHE A 171 -16.97 12.68 5.75
N GLY A 172 -16.40 12.77 6.97
CA GLY A 172 -15.00 13.14 7.18
C GLY A 172 -14.02 12.10 6.62
N ALA A 173 -14.26 10.82 6.92
CA ALA A 173 -13.45 9.71 6.42
C ALA A 173 -13.59 9.54 4.91
N GLY A 174 -14.78 9.75 4.34
CA GLY A 174 -14.99 9.78 2.90
C GLY A 174 -14.23 10.90 2.21
N SER A 175 -14.22 12.11 2.79
CA SER A 175 -13.50 13.27 2.27
C SER A 175 -11.97 13.06 2.32
N ALA A 176 -11.45 12.55 3.44
CA ALA A 176 -10.04 12.19 3.57
C ALA A 176 -9.64 11.06 2.61
N GLY A 177 -10.50 10.04 2.49
CA GLY A 177 -10.32 8.93 1.55
C GLY A 177 -10.34 9.37 0.09
N LEU A 178 -11.15 10.39 -0.26
CA LEU A 178 -11.16 10.99 -1.59
C LEU A 178 -9.84 11.69 -1.89
N ALA A 179 -9.35 12.54 -0.99
CA ALA A 179 -8.07 13.22 -1.16
C ALA A 179 -6.91 12.21 -1.32
N LEU A 180 -6.86 11.21 -0.45
CA LEU A 180 -5.86 10.14 -0.54
C LEU A 180 -6.02 9.31 -1.81
N GLY A 181 -7.25 8.98 -2.19
CA GLY A 181 -7.58 8.24 -3.40
C GLY A 181 -7.11 8.95 -4.67
N LEU A 182 -7.13 10.28 -4.71
CA LEU A 182 -6.60 11.07 -5.83
C LEU A 182 -5.06 11.09 -5.84
N LEU A 183 -4.42 11.09 -4.67
CA LEU A 183 -2.96 11.12 -4.54
C LEU A 183 -2.30 9.76 -4.79
N LEU A 184 -2.93 8.64 -4.41
CA LEU A 184 -2.37 7.30 -4.57
C LEU A 184 -2.02 6.92 -6.02
N PRO A 185 -2.85 7.23 -7.04
CA PRO A 185 -2.47 7.07 -8.45
C PRO A 185 -1.21 7.84 -8.81
N VAL A 186 -1.08 9.09 -8.34
CA VAL A 186 0.09 9.94 -8.59
C VAL A 186 1.34 9.32 -7.96
N PHE A 187 1.25 8.89 -6.69
CA PHE A 187 2.35 8.20 -6.02
C PHE A 187 2.73 6.88 -6.72
N SER A 188 1.73 6.12 -7.15
CA SER A 188 1.94 4.86 -7.88
C SER A 188 2.69 5.07 -9.19
N VAL A 189 2.34 6.13 -9.93
CA VAL A 189 3.05 6.51 -11.16
C VAL A 189 4.47 6.98 -10.84
N ALA A 190 4.67 7.76 -9.78
CA ALA A 190 5.97 8.32 -9.40
C ALA A 190 7.02 7.25 -8.98
N ILE A 191 6.59 6.05 -8.58
CA ILE A 191 7.48 4.92 -8.24
C ILE A 191 8.11 4.27 -9.49
N ILE A 192 7.47 4.40 -10.65
CA ILE A 192 7.81 3.66 -11.89
C ILE A 192 9.05 4.18 -12.62
N PRO A 193 9.14 5.49 -12.97
CA PRO A 193 10.10 5.96 -13.97
C PRO A 193 11.52 6.13 -13.44
N ARG A 194 11.79 5.90 -12.15
CA ARG A 194 13.10 6.18 -11.57
C ARG A 194 14.15 5.21 -12.15
N PRO A 195 15.09 5.70 -13.00
CA PRO A 195 16.12 4.84 -13.54
C PRO A 195 16.98 4.38 -12.37
N LEU A 196 16.96 3.08 -12.13
CA LEU A 196 17.93 2.44 -11.27
C LEU A 196 18.98 1.85 -12.18
N PRO A 197 20.28 2.16 -12.00
CA PRO A 197 21.29 1.29 -12.58
C PRO A 197 21.05 -0.12 -12.02
N ALA A 198 20.92 -1.09 -12.90
CA ALA A 198 20.91 -2.51 -12.57
C ALA A 198 22.20 -3.10 -13.12
N SER A 199 22.83 -3.99 -12.36
CA SER A 199 24.10 -4.63 -12.76
C SER A 199 23.90 -5.64 -13.88
N ASP A 200 22.73 -6.27 -13.93
CA ASP A 200 22.34 -7.30 -14.89
C ASP A 200 20.80 -7.40 -14.98
N ALA A 201 20.31 -8.28 -15.85
CA ALA A 201 18.87 -8.52 -16.03
C ALA A 201 18.19 -9.12 -14.77
N ALA A 202 18.88 -9.96 -14.00
CA ALA A 202 18.32 -10.59 -12.81
C ALA A 202 18.15 -9.57 -11.66
N HIS A 203 19.10 -8.66 -11.50
CA HIS A 203 19.00 -7.54 -10.58
C HIS A 203 17.88 -6.57 -11.01
N LEU A 204 17.73 -6.32 -12.31
CA LEU A 204 16.59 -5.53 -12.81
C LEU A 204 15.24 -6.21 -12.49
N TYR A 205 15.16 -7.54 -12.63
CA TYR A 205 13.98 -8.32 -12.24
C TYR A 205 13.70 -8.21 -10.73
N LEU A 206 14.72 -8.29 -9.87
CA LEU A 206 14.59 -8.10 -8.41
C LEU A 206 14.00 -6.73 -8.08
N GLN A 207 14.51 -5.66 -8.69
CA GLN A 207 14.01 -4.30 -8.50
C GLN A 207 12.56 -4.16 -8.95
N ASP A 208 12.18 -4.80 -10.06
CA ASP A 208 10.80 -4.80 -10.55
C ASP A 208 9.86 -5.59 -9.63
N ALA A 209 10.26 -6.78 -9.18
CA ALA A 209 9.52 -7.56 -8.19
C ALA A 209 9.26 -6.75 -6.90
N TRP A 210 10.27 -6.00 -6.43
CA TRP A 210 10.11 -5.12 -5.26
C TRP A 210 9.11 -4.00 -5.52
N ARG A 211 9.17 -3.33 -6.68
CA ARG A 211 8.21 -2.29 -7.08
C ARG A 211 6.79 -2.84 -7.14
N VAL A 212 6.58 -4.02 -7.74
CA VAL A 212 5.27 -4.71 -7.75
C VAL A 212 4.77 -4.91 -6.32
N GLU A 213 5.62 -5.41 -5.42
CA GLU A 213 5.23 -5.65 -4.04
C GLU A 213 4.80 -4.37 -3.33
N ARG A 214 5.51 -3.25 -3.54
CA ARG A 214 5.14 -1.95 -2.96
C ARG A 214 3.80 -1.45 -3.50
N LEU A 215 3.61 -1.49 -4.82
CA LEU A 215 2.36 -1.07 -5.47
C LEU A 215 1.18 -1.95 -5.03
N ARG A 216 1.39 -3.26 -4.91
CA ARG A 216 0.38 -4.21 -4.42
C ARG A 216 -0.03 -3.91 -2.99
N GLN A 217 0.93 -3.62 -2.12
CA GLN A 217 0.64 -3.22 -0.73
C GLN A 217 -0.15 -1.92 -0.67
N MET A 218 0.19 -0.91 -1.48
CA MET A 218 -0.56 0.35 -1.55
C MET A 218 -2.03 0.11 -1.95
N VAL A 219 -2.26 -0.68 -3.00
CA VAL A 219 -3.61 -1.06 -3.43
C VAL A 219 -4.33 -1.86 -2.34
N GLN A 220 -3.65 -2.80 -1.67
CA GLN A 220 -4.24 -3.58 -0.58
C GLN A 220 -4.69 -2.69 0.59
N PHE A 221 -3.84 -1.76 1.05
CA PHE A 221 -4.20 -0.83 2.12
C PHE A 221 -5.37 0.07 1.73
N GLN A 222 -5.39 0.58 0.50
CA GLN A 222 -6.51 1.36 -0.03
C GLN A 222 -7.80 0.53 -0.05
N SER A 223 -7.75 -0.72 -0.53
CA SER A 223 -8.91 -1.61 -0.55
C SER A 223 -9.45 -1.91 0.85
N MET A 224 -8.58 -2.16 1.83
CA MET A 224 -9.00 -2.38 3.22
C MET A 224 -9.66 -1.13 3.80
N ALA A 225 -9.08 0.05 3.56
CA ALA A 225 -9.64 1.32 4.01
C ALA A 225 -11.03 1.58 3.40
N LEU A 226 -11.17 1.37 2.09
CA LEU A 226 -12.44 1.52 1.38
C LEU A 226 -13.49 0.51 1.83
N ALA A 227 -13.12 -0.77 2.03
CA ALA A 227 -14.05 -1.79 2.54
C ALA A 227 -14.66 -1.34 3.87
N PHE A 228 -13.83 -0.91 4.82
CA PHE A 228 -14.28 -0.48 6.13
C PHE A 228 -15.17 0.77 6.04
N LEU A 229 -14.72 1.80 5.33
CA LEU A 229 -15.49 3.04 5.15
C LEU A 229 -16.87 2.75 4.54
N LEU A 230 -16.92 1.92 3.51
CA LEU A 230 -18.17 1.56 2.84
C LEU A 230 -19.07 0.71 3.74
N SER A 231 -18.53 -0.16 4.60
CA SER A 231 -19.34 -0.86 5.63
C SER A 231 -19.99 0.12 6.62
N TYR A 232 -19.28 1.16 7.03
CA TYR A 232 -19.85 2.20 7.90
C TYR A 232 -20.89 3.04 7.20
N ALA A 233 -20.62 3.48 5.96
CA ALA A 233 -21.59 4.20 5.13
C ALA A 233 -22.85 3.36 4.86
N HIS A 234 -22.68 2.05 4.64
CA HIS A 234 -23.79 1.14 4.38
C HIS A 234 -24.80 1.10 5.52
N GLY A 235 -24.35 1.03 6.77
CA GLY A 235 -25.29 1.03 7.91
C GLY A 235 -25.97 2.37 8.19
N LEU A 236 -25.63 3.45 7.47
CA LEU A 236 -26.42 4.70 7.48
C LEU A 236 -27.56 4.70 6.44
N LEU A 237 -27.49 3.84 5.41
CA LEU A 237 -28.48 3.80 4.33
C LEU A 237 -29.92 3.46 4.78
N PRO A 238 -30.13 2.48 5.69
CA PRO A 238 -31.48 2.16 6.17
C PRO A 238 -32.13 3.30 6.97
N VAL A 239 -31.32 4.17 7.59
CA VAL A 239 -31.80 5.25 8.46
C VAL A 239 -32.02 6.54 7.68
N ALA A 240 -31.38 6.68 6.51
CA ALA A 240 -31.54 7.82 5.62
C ALA A 240 -32.71 7.65 4.62
N ASP A 241 -33.56 6.61 4.72
CA ASP A 241 -34.58 6.26 3.72
C ASP A 241 -34.05 6.16 2.27
N SER A 242 -32.74 5.96 2.12
CA SER A 242 -32.07 5.85 0.82
C SER A 242 -32.00 4.39 0.41
N VAL A 243 -32.97 3.94 -0.40
CA VAL A 243 -33.10 2.57 -0.95
C VAL A 243 -32.03 2.26 -2.03
N SER A 244 -30.78 2.68 -1.85
CA SER A 244 -29.71 2.35 -2.80
C SER A 244 -29.12 0.97 -2.51
N LEU A 245 -29.89 -0.07 -2.86
CA LEU A 245 -29.46 -1.46 -2.94
C LEU A 245 -28.21 -1.65 -3.84
N TRP A 246 -27.94 -0.69 -4.73
CA TRP A 246 -26.73 -0.62 -5.56
C TRP A 246 -25.41 -0.41 -4.79
N LEU A 247 -25.47 0.01 -3.52
CA LEU A 247 -24.28 0.20 -2.67
C LEU A 247 -23.79 -1.10 -2.01
N LEU A 248 -24.63 -2.12 -1.96
CA LEU A 248 -24.31 -3.43 -1.35
C LEU A 248 -23.20 -4.17 -2.12
N PRO A 249 -23.20 -4.24 -3.46
CA PRO A 249 -22.06 -4.78 -4.22
C PRO A 249 -20.76 -3.98 -4.03
N LEU A 250 -20.87 -2.67 -3.78
CA LEU A 250 -19.72 -1.78 -3.65
C LEU A 250 -18.96 -1.98 -2.34
N THR A 251 -19.60 -2.46 -1.27
CA THR A 251 -18.92 -2.84 0.00
C THR A 251 -18.06 -4.09 -0.15
N PHE A 252 -18.46 -5.03 -1.02
CA PHE A 252 -17.71 -6.27 -1.28
C PHE A 252 -16.63 -6.11 -2.35
N THR A 253 -16.73 -5.10 -3.20
CA THR A 253 -15.78 -4.87 -4.31
C THR A 253 -14.32 -4.74 -3.84
N PRO A 254 -13.99 -4.01 -2.74
CA PRO A 254 -12.63 -3.93 -2.25
C PRO A 254 -12.13 -5.25 -1.63
N ILE A 255 -13.02 -6.04 -1.02
CA ILE A 255 -12.68 -7.37 -0.45
C ILE A 255 -12.33 -8.34 -1.58
N ILE A 256 -13.16 -8.40 -2.62
CA ILE A 256 -12.91 -9.20 -3.82
C ILE A 256 -11.60 -8.75 -4.48
N ALA A 257 -11.35 -7.44 -4.51
CA ALA A 257 -10.12 -6.92 -5.08
C ALA A 257 -8.86 -7.32 -4.30
N ILE A 258 -8.91 -7.43 -2.96
CA ILE A 258 -7.79 -7.94 -2.13
C ILE A 258 -7.48 -9.39 -2.51
N VAL A 259 -8.51 -10.24 -2.61
CA VAL A 259 -8.34 -11.66 -2.99
C VAL A 259 -7.74 -11.77 -4.40
N VAL A 260 -8.25 -11.00 -5.35
CA VAL A 260 -7.77 -11.02 -6.75
C VAL A 260 -6.36 -10.45 -6.88
N THR A 261 -6.00 -9.40 -6.14
CA THR A 261 -4.61 -8.87 -6.15
C THR A 261 -3.62 -9.82 -5.48
N HIS A 262 -4.04 -10.59 -4.48
CA HIS A 262 -3.22 -11.66 -3.92
C HIS A 262 -3.01 -12.82 -4.90
N ALA A 263 -4.04 -13.20 -5.68
CA ALA A 263 -3.92 -14.23 -6.71
C ALA A 263 -3.12 -13.76 -7.95
N GLY A 264 -3.07 -12.45 -8.21
CA GLY A 264 -2.47 -11.85 -9.40
C GLY A 264 -0.95 -11.69 -9.42
N ARG A 265 -0.20 -12.19 -8.42
CA ARG A 265 1.25 -11.95 -8.25
C ARG A 265 2.13 -12.38 -9.45
N LEU A 266 1.64 -13.29 -10.30
CA LEU A 266 2.35 -13.75 -11.51
C LEU A 266 2.02 -12.94 -12.78
N HIS A 267 1.14 -11.94 -12.70
CA HIS A 267 0.76 -11.14 -13.87
C HIS A 267 1.87 -10.19 -14.35
N PHE A 268 2.68 -9.66 -13.43
CA PHE A 268 3.76 -8.73 -13.83
C PHE A 268 4.82 -9.46 -14.66
N ARG A 269 5.16 -10.71 -14.32
CA ARG A 269 6.18 -11.50 -15.03
C ARG A 269 5.83 -11.65 -16.50
N ARG A 270 4.59 -12.04 -16.81
CA ARG A 270 4.12 -12.17 -18.21
C ARG A 270 4.17 -10.86 -19.00
N ARG A 271 4.08 -9.70 -18.34
CA ARG A 271 4.04 -8.38 -19.01
C ARG A 271 5.42 -7.75 -19.10
N LEU A 272 6.17 -7.74 -18.01
CA LEU A 272 7.48 -7.10 -17.90
C LEU A 272 8.61 -8.01 -18.40
N TRP A 273 8.46 -9.32 -18.26
CA TRP A 273 9.46 -10.33 -18.58
C TRP A 273 8.83 -11.50 -19.36
N PRO A 274 8.27 -11.23 -20.55
CA PRO A 274 7.54 -12.23 -21.33
C PRO A 274 8.41 -13.44 -21.72
N ASP A 275 9.72 -13.26 -21.81
CA ASP A 275 10.68 -14.30 -22.18
C ASP A 275 10.91 -15.33 -21.07
N LEU A 276 10.56 -14.97 -19.82
CA LEU A 276 10.66 -15.89 -18.69
C LEU A 276 9.44 -16.83 -18.66
N THR A 277 9.69 -18.13 -18.59
CA THR A 277 8.62 -19.12 -18.46
C THR A 277 7.90 -18.99 -17.10
N ARG A 278 6.68 -19.54 -16.97
CA ARG A 278 5.84 -19.34 -15.77
C ARG A 278 6.48 -19.84 -14.46
N ASP A 279 7.23 -20.93 -14.54
CA ASP A 279 7.75 -21.67 -13.37
C ASP A 279 9.27 -21.59 -13.20
N GLU A 280 9.95 -20.92 -14.12
CA GLU A 280 11.39 -20.69 -14.04
C GLU A 280 11.74 -19.80 -12.86
N TRP A 281 12.89 -20.03 -12.25
CA TRP A 281 13.38 -19.20 -11.16
C TRP A 281 14.51 -18.32 -11.64
N VAL A 282 14.47 -17.05 -11.27
CA VAL A 282 15.52 -16.08 -11.64
C VAL A 282 16.56 -16.04 -10.51
N GLU A 283 17.80 -16.37 -10.85
CA GLU A 283 18.92 -16.30 -9.92
C GLU A 283 19.55 -14.90 -9.94
N VAL A 284 19.59 -14.25 -8.78
CA VAL A 284 20.11 -12.88 -8.61
C VAL A 284 21.43 -12.94 -7.83
N GLY A 285 22.48 -12.34 -8.38
CA GLY A 285 23.82 -12.38 -7.80
C GLY A 285 24.58 -13.69 -8.02
N GLY A 286 24.05 -14.58 -8.88
CA GLY A 286 24.75 -15.76 -9.36
C GLY A 286 25.67 -15.45 -10.54
N ALA A 287 26.71 -16.26 -10.74
CA ALA A 287 27.43 -16.26 -12.00
C ALA A 287 26.47 -16.79 -13.08
N MET A 288 26.03 -15.90 -13.98
CA MET A 288 25.12 -16.23 -15.08
C MET A 288 25.54 -17.56 -15.74
N PRO A 289 24.67 -18.59 -15.87
CA PRO A 289 25.00 -19.72 -16.71
C PRO A 289 25.20 -19.19 -18.13
N ALA A 290 26.35 -19.51 -18.75
CA ALA A 290 26.76 -19.03 -20.08
C ALA A 290 25.79 -19.35 -21.24
N ALA A 291 24.64 -19.98 -20.96
CA ALA A 291 23.65 -20.38 -21.93
C ALA A 291 22.65 -19.26 -22.31
N ALA A 292 22.58 -18.15 -21.57
CA ALA A 292 21.68 -17.02 -21.87
C ALA A 292 22.33 -15.90 -22.73
N ALA A 293 23.53 -16.15 -23.27
CA ALA A 293 24.25 -15.24 -24.17
C ALA A 293 24.23 -15.71 -25.64
N ARG A 294 23.20 -16.48 -26.04
CA ARG A 294 22.95 -16.84 -27.45
C ARG A 294 21.64 -16.27 -27.94
#